data_AF-A0A8J8FLZ7-F1
#
_entry.id   AF-A0A8J8FLZ7-F1
#
_cell.length_a   1.000
_cell.length_b   1.000
_cell.length_c   1.000
_cell.angle_alpha   90.00
_cell.angle_beta   90.00
_cell.angle_gamma   90.00
#
_symmetry.space_group_name_H-M   'P 1'
#
loop_
_entity.id
_entity.type
_entity.pdbx_description
1 polymer ?
#
loop_
_entity_poly.entity_id
_entity_poly.type
_entity_poly.pdbx_seq_one_letter_code
_entity_poly.pdbx_strand_id
1 'polypeptide(L)'
;MTTQLNKALQVGDKVTFDNSQIEFFKAETNSDDKAVRQYQQLVLGGINQVGVVKELDGNLTTVSYPDGWDLPVPTKYLIVLPVE
;
A
#
# COMPACT_ATOMS: atom_id res chain seq x y z
N MET A 1 -12.12 -13.61 16.01
CA MET A 1 -10.67 -13.36 16.13
C MET A 1 -10.07 -13.71 14.78
N THR A 2 -9.98 -12.75 13.86
CA THR A 2 -9.45 -13.00 12.51
C THR A 2 -7.95 -13.07 12.61
N THR A 3 -7.43 -14.30 12.63
CA THR A 3 -6.02 -14.62 12.42
C THR A 3 -5.61 -13.92 11.13
N GLN A 4 -4.83 -12.84 11.25
CA GLN A 4 -4.18 -12.19 10.13
C GLN A 4 -3.12 -13.18 9.65
N LEU A 5 -3.56 -14.13 8.80
CA LEU A 5 -2.70 -15.09 8.15
C LEU A 5 -1.59 -14.30 7.48
N ASN A 6 -0.35 -14.75 7.69
CA ASN A 6 0.81 -14.43 6.85
C ASN A 6 0.53 -14.92 5.41
N LYS A 7 -0.51 -14.38 4.77
CA LYS A 7 -0.85 -14.65 3.40
C LYS A 7 0.21 -13.89 2.62
N ALA A 8 1.12 -14.63 2.00
CA ALA A 8 2.05 -14.06 1.04
C ALA A 8 1.22 -13.28 0.02
N LEU A 9 1.50 -11.98 -0.12
CA LEU A 9 0.83 -11.12 -1.08
C LEU A 9 1.00 -11.75 -2.48
N GLN A 10 -0.08 -11.83 -3.26
CA GLN A 10 -0.03 -12.34 -4.63
C GLN A 10 -0.57 -11.30 -5.61
N VAL A 11 -0.09 -11.35 -6.86
CA VAL A 11 -0.67 -10.57 -7.94
C VAL A 11 -2.15 -10.94 -8.10
N GLY A 12 -3.01 -9.92 -8.15
CA GLY A 12 -4.46 -10.04 -8.19
C GLY A 12 -5.15 -9.98 -6.82
N ASP A 13 -4.40 -10.00 -5.70
CA ASP A 13 -5.02 -9.82 -4.38
C ASP A 13 -5.56 -8.40 -4.23
N LYS A 14 -6.72 -8.27 -3.57
CA LYS A 14 -7.24 -6.98 -3.12
C LYS A 14 -6.52 -6.59 -1.83
N VAL A 15 -5.95 -5.40 -1.83
CA VAL A 15 -5.19 -4.86 -0.70
C VAL A 15 -5.69 -3.48 -0.31
N THR A 16 -5.54 -3.14 0.96
CA THR A 16 -5.75 -1.79 1.49
C THR A 16 -4.51 -1.35 2.25
N PHE A 17 -4.33 -0.05 2.41
CA PHE A 17 -3.27 0.46 3.26
C PHE A 17 -3.60 0.20 4.75
N ASP A 18 -2.60 -0.20 5.53
CA ASP A 18 -2.72 -0.35 6.97
C ASP A 18 -2.73 1.03 7.65
N ASN A 19 -3.94 1.52 7.92
CA ASN A 19 -4.12 2.84 8.53
C ASN A 19 -3.44 2.97 9.90
N SER A 20 -3.18 1.86 10.59
CA SER A 20 -2.43 1.84 11.86
C SER A 20 -0.96 2.23 11.68
N GLN A 21 -0.40 2.06 10.48
CA GLN A 21 0.99 2.35 10.16
C GLN A 21 1.22 3.67 9.42
N ILE A 22 0.19 4.51 9.27
CA ILE A 22 0.31 5.83 8.61
C ILE A 22 1.42 6.68 9.23
N GLU A 23 1.55 6.70 10.56
CA GLU A 23 2.56 7.52 11.23
C GLU A 23 3.98 7.03 10.93
N PHE A 24 4.19 5.71 10.87
CA PHE A 24 5.47 5.12 10.48
C PHE A 24 5.80 5.41 9.02
N PHE A 25 4.83 5.24 8.11
CA PHE A 25 5.01 5.59 6.70
C PHE A 25 5.36 7.06 6.54
N LYS A 26 4.68 7.95 7.27
CA LYS A 26 4.98 9.39 7.25
C LYS A 26 6.39 9.68 7.73
N ALA A 27 6.83 9.04 8.81
CA ALA A 27 8.18 9.21 9.35
C ALA A 27 9.26 8.69 8.37
N GLU A 28 9.05 7.54 7.74
CA GLU A 28 9.99 6.97 6.76
C GLU A 28 10.04 7.76 5.45
N THR A 29 8.93 8.38 5.06
CA THR A 29 8.82 9.25 3.88
C THR A 29 8.97 10.74 4.21
N ASN A 30 9.41 11.07 5.43
CA ASN A 30 9.67 12.45 5.82
C ASN A 30 11.06 12.88 5.33
N SER A 31 11.13 13.33 4.08
CA SER A 31 12.35 13.82 3.45
C SER A 31 12.14 15.23 2.89
N ASP A 32 13.21 16.03 2.82
CA ASP A 32 13.20 17.33 2.14
C ASP A 32 13.06 17.22 0.62
N ASP A 33 13.22 16.00 0.07
CA ASP A 33 13.07 15.73 -1.35
C ASP A 33 11.61 15.89 -1.80
N LYS A 34 11.39 16.74 -2.81
CA LYS A 34 10.06 17.03 -3.35
C LYS A 34 9.38 15.78 -3.91
N ALA A 35 10.13 14.87 -4.54
CA ALA A 35 9.57 13.65 -5.10
C ALA A 35 9.08 12.71 -3.99
N VAL A 36 9.84 12.60 -2.89
CA VAL A 36 9.45 11.79 -1.73
C VAL A 36 8.20 12.37 -1.05
N ARG A 37 8.11 13.70 -0.90
CA ARG A 37 6.92 14.36 -0.35
C ARG A 37 5.70 14.20 -1.25
N GLN A 38 5.86 14.33 -2.56
CA GLN A 38 4.76 14.13 -3.51
C GLN A 38 4.27 12.69 -3.49
N TYR A 39 5.19 11.73 -3.48
CA TYR A 39 4.89 10.32 -3.32
C TYR A 39 4.11 10.04 -2.03
N GLN A 40 4.56 10.59 -0.90
CA GLN A 40 3.88 10.47 0.37
C GLN A 40 2.42 10.97 0.27
N GLN A 41 2.19 12.15 -0.32
CA GLN A 41 0.85 12.70 -0.49
C GLN A 41 -0.04 11.82 -1.38
N LEU A 42 0.51 11.24 -2.45
CA LEU A 42 -0.22 10.33 -3.33
C LEU A 42 -0.66 9.07 -2.60
N VAL A 43 0.25 8.40 -1.89
CA VAL A 43 -0.07 7.20 -1.11
C VAL A 43 -1.08 7.54 -0.02
N LEU A 44 -0.89 8.64 0.72
CA LEU A 44 -1.81 9.12 1.75
C LEU A 44 -3.19 9.49 1.21
N GLY A 45 -3.29 9.95 -0.04
CA GLY A 45 -4.59 10.18 -0.71
C GLY A 45 -5.32 8.88 -1.04
N GLY A 46 -4.59 7.80 -1.30
CA GLY A 46 -5.11 6.49 -1.67
C GLY A 46 -5.35 5.51 -0.50
N ILE A 47 -5.00 5.84 0.74
CA ILE A 47 -5.03 4.89 1.88
C ILE A 47 -6.42 4.33 2.22
N ASN A 48 -7.48 5.08 1.91
CA ASN A 48 -8.86 4.65 2.15
C ASN A 48 -9.44 3.88 0.95
N GLN A 49 -8.67 3.73 -0.13
CA GLN A 49 -9.09 3.02 -1.32
C GLN A 49 -8.57 1.59 -1.29
N VAL A 50 -9.40 0.67 -1.78
CA VAL A 50 -8.97 -0.71 -2.03
C VAL A 50 -8.32 -0.75 -3.40
N GLY A 51 -7.06 -1.19 -3.42
CA GLY A 51 -6.32 -1.44 -4.65
C GLY A 51 -6.17 -2.93 -4.93
N VAL A 52 -5.67 -3.25 -6.12
CA VAL A 52 -5.36 -4.61 -6.54
C VAL A 52 -3.86 -4.72 -6.78
N VAL A 53 -3.24 -5.76 -6.24
CA VAL A 53 -1.82 -6.03 -6.46
C VAL A 53 -1.59 -6.31 -7.95
N LYS A 54 -0.81 -5.47 -8.60
CA LYS A 54 -0.46 -5.62 -10.02
C LYS A 54 0.89 -6.30 -10.18
N GLU A 55 1.88 -5.88 -9.39
CA GLU A 55 3.24 -6.40 -9.44
C GLU A 55 3.84 -6.43 -8.03
N LEU A 56 4.74 -7.39 -7.81
CA LEU A 56 5.46 -7.58 -6.54
C LEU A 56 6.96 -7.46 -6.81
N ASP A 57 7.58 -6.41 -6.30
CA ASP A 57 9.00 -6.15 -6.44
C ASP A 57 9.67 -6.12 -5.05
N GLY A 58 9.78 -7.30 -4.45
CA GLY A 58 10.39 -7.49 -3.14
C GLY A 58 9.71 -6.67 -2.04
N ASN A 59 10.31 -5.51 -1.72
CA ASN A 59 9.86 -4.63 -0.64
C ASN A 59 8.80 -3.61 -1.08
N LEU A 60 8.64 -3.39 -2.39
CA LEU A 60 7.60 -2.55 -2.97
C LEU A 60 6.61 -3.43 -3.73
N THR A 61 5.34 -3.10 -3.62
CA THR A 61 4.25 -3.72 -4.34
C THR A 61 3.57 -2.66 -5.19
N THR A 62 3.48 -2.87 -6.50
CA THR A 62 2.69 -2.01 -7.36
C THR A 62 1.23 -2.34 -7.16
N VAL A 63 0.48 -1.37 -6.62
CA VAL A 63 -0.96 -1.47 -6.38
C VAL A 63 -1.68 -0.61 -7.42
N SER A 64 -2.60 -1.23 -8.15
CA SER A 64 -3.48 -0.57 -9.10
C SER A 64 -4.76 -0.15 -8.40
N TYR A 65 -5.05 1.15 -8.42
CA TYR A 65 -6.23 1.74 -7.79
C TYR A 65 -7.36 1.96 -8.81
N PRO A 66 -8.63 2.00 -8.37
CA PRO A 66 -9.78 2.16 -9.26
C PRO A 66 -9.82 3.50 -10.01
N ASP A 67 -9.10 4.50 -9.50
CA ASP A 67 -8.86 5.79 -10.16
C ASP A 67 -7.89 5.71 -11.37
N GLY A 68 -7.34 4.52 -11.65
CA GLY A 68 -6.45 4.26 -12.78
C GLY A 68 -4.98 4.54 -12.49
N TRP A 69 -4.63 4.90 -11.25
CA TRP A 69 -3.24 5.08 -10.85
C TRP A 69 -2.63 3.75 -10.39
N ASP A 70 -1.43 3.47 -10.88
CA ASP A 70 -0.57 2.41 -10.36
C ASP A 70 0.47 3.05 -9.43
N LEU A 71 0.38 2.77 -8.13
CA LEU A 71 1.30 3.32 -7.14
C LEU A 71 2.14 2.20 -6.52
N PRO A 72 3.48 2.36 -6.47
CA PRO A 72 4.33 1.46 -5.71
C PRO A 72 4.14 1.76 -4.22
N VAL A 73 3.67 0.79 -3.43
CA VAL A 73 3.46 0.92 -1.98
C VAL A 73 4.33 -0.11 -1.27
N PRO A 74 5.01 0.22 -0.17
CA PRO A 74 5.81 -0.74 0.56
C PRO A 74 4.93 -1.87 1.08
N THR A 75 5.32 -3.11 0.77
CA THR A 75 4.52 -4.32 1.03
C THR A 75 4.15 -4.45 2.51
N LYS A 76 5.01 -3.97 3.42
CA LYS A 76 4.79 -3.96 4.87
C LYS A 76 3.59 -3.14 5.35
N TYR A 77 3.11 -2.19 4.55
CA TYR A 77 1.96 -1.35 4.87
C TYR A 77 0.68 -1.79 4.16
N LEU A 78 0.71 -2.92 3.45
CA LEU A 78 -0.45 -3.44 2.75
C LEU A 78 -1.10 -4.57 3.57
N ILE A 79 -2.42 -4.50 3.69
CA ILE A 79 -3.26 -5.56 4.25
C ILE A 79 -4.01 -6.22 3.11
N VAL A 80 -3.88 -7.54 2.97
CA VAL A 80 -4.72 -8.31 2.05
C VAL A 80 -6.13 -8.42 2.63
N LEU A 81 -7.11 -7.97 1.84
CA LEU A 81 -8.50 -8.12 2.20
C LEU A 81 -8.97 -9.55 1.92
N PRO A 82 -9.77 -10.15 2.80
CA PRO A 82 -10.39 -11.44 2.52
C PRO A 82 -11.30 -11.31 1.30
N VAL A 83 -11.17 -12.24 0.36
CA VAL A 83 -12.16 -12.44 -0.70
C VAL A 83 -13.33 -13.20 -0.07
N GLU A 84 -14.49 -12.55 0.01
CA GLU A 84 -15.77 -13.22 0.29
C GLU A 84 -16.17 -14.16 -0.85
#